data_AF-A0A317KWT0-F1
#
_entry.id   AF-A0A317KWT0-F1
#
_cell.length_a   1.000
_cell.length_b   1.000
_cell.length_c   1.000
_cell.angle_alpha   90.00
_cell.angle_beta   90.00
_cell.angle_gamma   90.00
#
_symmetry.space_group_name_H-M   'P 1'
#
loop_
_entity.id
_entity.type
_entity.pdbx_description
1 polymer ?
#
loop_
_entity_poly.entity_id
_entity_poly.type
_entity_poly.pdbx_seq_one_letter_code
_entity_poly.pdbx_strand_id
1 'polypeptide(L)'
;MAQLLKAFSTGLSVLFLYVLTVFIAPIVMLLLGYSNIVSKPTLLGSSLYIIEIEETTFSTEATGFGCILAFLLGLLIYYLMKLLLGFRRGQEAR
;
A
#
# COMPACT_ATOMS: atom_id res chain seq x y z
N MET A 1 10.57 12.20 19.84
CA MET A 1 9.47 12.77 19.02
C MET A 1 9.74 12.77 17.53
N ALA A 2 10.82 13.39 17.02
CA ALA A 2 11.09 13.46 15.58
C ALA A 2 11.12 12.09 14.86
N GLN A 3 11.68 11.05 15.48
CA GLN A 3 11.72 9.71 14.91
C GLN A 3 10.34 9.02 14.81
N LEU A 4 9.44 9.32 15.74
CA LEU A 4 8.07 8.79 15.72
C LEU A 4 7.24 9.47 14.64
N LEU A 5 7.38 10.80 14.51
CA LEU A 5 6.75 11.56 13.43
C LEU A 5 7.23 11.09 12.05
N LYS A 6 8.53 10.79 11.92
CA LYS A 6 9.08 10.28 10.67
C LYS A 6 8.55 8.89 10.33
N ALA A 7 8.47 8.00 11.33
CA ALA A 7 7.85 6.68 11.15
C ALA A 7 6.39 6.79 10.72
N PHE A 8 5.61 7.62 11.43
CA PHE A 8 4.21 7.87 11.12
C PHE A 8 4.02 8.44 9.70
N SER A 9 4.86 9.40 9.31
CA SER A 9 4.87 9.95 7.95
C SER A 9 5.16 8.89 6.91
N THR A 10 6.11 7.96 7.14
CA THR A 10 6.37 6.84 6.22
C THR A 10 5.17 5.91 6.12
N GLY A 11 4.54 5.55 7.24
CA GLY A 11 3.29 4.78 7.25
C GLY A 11 2.20 5.44 6.41
N LEU A 12 2.01 6.75 6.61
CA LEU A 12 1.02 7.54 5.89
C LEU A 12 1.33 7.63 4.38
N SER A 13 2.60 7.80 4.00
CA SER A 13 3.02 7.79 2.60
C SER A 13 2.70 6.47 1.91
N VAL A 14 2.95 5.33 2.57
CA VAL A 14 2.62 4.01 2.01
C VAL A 14 1.11 3.82 1.90
N LEU A 15 0.34 4.29 2.89
CA LEU A 15 -1.13 4.30 2.80
C LEU A 15 -1.62 5.11 1.60
N PHE A 16 -1.10 6.32 1.38
CA PHE A 16 -1.47 7.12 0.20
C PHE A 16 -1.09 6.44 -1.11
N LEU A 17 0.10 5.84 -1.19
CA LEU A 17 0.52 5.06 -2.36
C LEU A 17 -0.41 3.88 -2.62
N TYR A 18 -0.84 3.19 -1.58
CA TYR A 18 -1.81 2.10 -1.66
C TYR A 18 -3.15 2.59 -2.24
N VAL A 19 -3.75 3.63 -1.66
CA VAL A 19 -5.03 4.19 -2.13
C VAL A 19 -4.92 4.66 -3.58
N LEU A 20 -3.83 5.36 -3.91
CA LEU A 20 -3.57 5.84 -5.27
C LEU A 20 -3.44 4.68 -6.25
N THR A 21 -2.79 3.59 -5.86
CA THR A 21 -2.64 2.40 -6.69
C THR A 21 -3.98 1.71 -6.93
N VAL A 22 -4.79 1.52 -5.89
CA VAL A 22 -6.14 0.93 -6.01
C VAL A 22 -7.02 1.78 -6.94
N PHE A 23 -6.89 3.10 -6.87
CA PHE A 23 -7.63 4.02 -7.72
C PHE A 23 -7.15 4.04 -9.19
N ILE A 24 -5.84 4.03 -9.42
CA ILE A 24 -5.25 4.08 -10.78
C ILE A 24 -5.36 2.72 -11.49
N ALA A 25 -5.30 1.61 -10.76
CA ALA A 25 -5.34 0.26 -11.33
C ALA A 25 -6.48 0.02 -12.33
N PRO A 26 -7.76 0.31 -12.04
CA PRO A 26 -8.84 0.12 -13.02
C PRO A 26 -8.72 1.04 -14.23
N ILE A 27 -8.19 2.25 -14.08
CA ILE A 27 -7.96 3.17 -15.20
C ILE A 27 -6.96 2.55 -16.18
N VAL A 28 -5.86 2.02 -15.65
CA VAL A 28 -4.86 1.30 -16.45
C VAL A 28 -5.47 0.06 -17.10
N MET A 29 -6.29 -0.71 -16.37
CA MET A 29 -6.98 -1.88 -16.93
C MET A 29 -7.93 -1.53 -18.08
N LEU A 30 -8.73 -0.47 -17.94
CA LEU A 30 -9.62 0.02 -18.99
C LEU A 30 -8.83 0.46 -20.24
N LEU A 31 -7.72 1.18 -20.05
CA LEU A 31 -6.84 1.58 -21.16
C LEU A 31 -6.21 0.40 -21.90
N LEU A 32 -5.98 -0.72 -21.20
CA LEU A 32 -5.50 -1.97 -21.79
C LEU A 32 -6.62 -2.80 -22.46
N GLY A 33 -7.88 -2.34 -22.42
CA GLY A 33 -9.03 -3.01 -23.03
C GLY A 33 -9.64 -4.11 -22.18
N TYR A 34 -9.28 -4.21 -20.90
CA TYR A 34 -9.95 -5.12 -19.98
C TYR A 34 -11.34 -4.59 -19.62
N SER A 35 -12.33 -5.48 -19.66
CA SER A 35 -13.72 -5.22 -19.27
C SER A 35 -14.27 -6.40 -18.47
N ASN A 36 -15.30 -6.15 -17.64
CA ASN A 36 -15.99 -7.18 -16.86
C ASN A 36 -15.09 -7.95 -15.89
N ILE A 37 -14.25 -7.22 -15.15
CA ILE A 37 -13.33 -7.78 -14.14
C ILE A 37 -13.83 -7.42 -12.74
N VAL A 38 -13.84 -8.41 -11.85
CA VAL A 38 -14.05 -8.23 -10.41
C VAL A 38 -12.82 -8.76 -9.68
N SER A 39 -12.11 -7.89 -8.97
CA SER A 39 -10.94 -8.23 -8.17
C SER A 39 -11.18 -7.89 -6.70
N LYS A 40 -11.20 -8.92 -5.86
CA LYS A 40 -11.45 -8.84 -4.42
C LYS A 40 -10.46 -9.72 -3.66
N PRO A 41 -9.15 -9.43 -3.69
CA PRO A 41 -8.19 -10.24 -2.96
C PRO A 41 -8.46 -10.14 -1.46
N THR A 42 -8.52 -11.29 -0.80
CA THR A 42 -8.80 -11.41 0.62
C THR A 42 -7.55 -11.84 1.39
N LEU A 43 -7.41 -11.33 2.59
CA LEU A 43 -6.42 -11.77 3.57
C LEU A 43 -7.15 -11.93 4.92
N LEU A 44 -6.98 -13.09 5.56
CA LEU A 44 -7.69 -13.43 6.81
C LEU A 44 -9.24 -13.29 6.70
N GLY A 45 -9.80 -13.58 5.52
CA GLY A 45 -11.24 -13.47 5.27
C GLY A 45 -11.76 -12.04 5.06
N SER A 46 -10.89 -11.01 5.13
CA SER A 46 -11.24 -9.62 4.84
C SER A 46 -10.65 -9.18 3.51
N SER A 47 -11.43 -8.47 2.69
CA SER A 47 -10.95 -7.92 1.42
C SER A 47 -9.89 -6.85 1.67
N LEU A 48 -8.81 -6.85 0.88
CA LEU A 48 -7.79 -5.80 0.90
C LEU A 48 -8.31 -4.58 0.15
N TYR A 49 -8.72 -4.77 -1.10
CA TYR A 49 -9.38 -3.78 -1.93
C TYR A 49 -10.47 -4.48 -2.75
N ILE A 50 -11.35 -3.67 -3.33
CA ILE A 50 -12.36 -4.12 -4.28
C ILE A 50 -12.22 -3.26 -5.52
N ILE A 51 -12.06 -3.91 -6.68
CA ILE A 51 -12.08 -3.26 -7.99
C ILE A 51 -13.12 -4.00 -8.83
N GLU A 52 -14.06 -3.25 -9.37
CA GLU A 52 -15.09 -3.74 -10.28
C GLU A 52 -15.05 -2.88 -11.55
N ILE A 53 -14.93 -3.52 -12.71
CA ILE A 53 -14.92 -2.86 -14.01
C ILE A 53 -16.08 -3.44 -14.82
N GLU A 54 -17.06 -2.60 -15.14
CA GLU A 54 -18.25 -2.96 -15.92
C GLU A 54 -18.27 -2.13 -17.21
N GLU A 55 -18.05 -2.80 -18.33
CA GLU A 55 -17.95 -2.20 -19.68
C GLU A 55 -16.99 -0.99 -19.76
N THR A 56 -17.50 0.21 -19.52
CA THR A 56 -16.78 1.49 -19.60
C THR A 56 -16.68 2.22 -18.25
N THR A 57 -17.27 1.65 -17.21
CA THR A 57 -17.30 2.21 -15.87
C THR A 57 -16.46 1.37 -14.91
N PHE A 58 -15.97 2.01 -13.85
CA PHE A 58 -15.25 1.31 -12.80
C PHE A 58 -15.69 1.80 -11.43
N SER A 59 -15.68 0.89 -10.47
CA SER A 59 -15.87 1.13 -9.05
C SER A 59 -14.66 0.63 -8.28
N THR A 60 -14.20 1.42 -7.32
CA THR A 60 -13.08 1.05 -6.45
C THR A 60 -13.41 1.30 -5.00
N GLU A 61 -13.08 0.34 -4.15
CA GLU A 61 -13.13 0.48 -2.71
C GLU A 61 -11.77 0.13 -2.11
N ALA A 62 -11.11 1.13 -1.53
CA ALA A 62 -9.98 0.91 -0.65
C ALA A 62 -10.54 0.59 0.75
N THR A 63 -10.57 -0.69 1.10
CA THR A 63 -11.15 -1.10 2.39
C THR A 63 -10.35 -0.55 3.56
N GLY A 64 -11.02 -0.36 4.70
CA GLY A 64 -10.35 0.04 5.95
C GLY A 64 -9.25 -0.94 6.37
N PHE A 65 -9.46 -2.24 6.15
CA PHE A 65 -8.48 -3.27 6.44
C PHE A 65 -7.22 -3.14 5.57
N GLY A 66 -7.38 -2.92 4.26
CA GLY A 66 -6.28 -2.64 3.36
C GLY A 66 -5.50 -1.38 3.74
N CYS A 67 -6.18 -0.31 4.15
CA CYS A 67 -5.55 0.93 4.63
C CYS A 67 -4.72 0.70 5.89
N ILE A 68 -5.25 -0.03 6.89
CA ILE A 68 -4.53 -0.36 8.12
C ILE A 68 -3.28 -1.18 7.80
N LEU A 69 -3.40 -2.21 6.96
CA LEU A 69 -2.27 -3.04 6.55
C LEU A 69 -1.20 -2.23 5.82
N ALA A 70 -1.59 -1.37 4.87
CA ALA A 70 -0.66 -0.51 4.14
C ALA A 70 0.13 0.41 5.09
N PHE A 71 -0.56 1.01 6.08
CA PHE A 71 0.09 1.84 7.10
C PHE A 71 1.08 1.04 7.94
N LEU A 72 0.67 -0.14 8.44
CA LEU A 72 1.54 -1.04 9.20
C LEU A 72 2.76 -1.48 8.38
N LEU A 73 2.58 -1.74 7.08
CA LEU A 73 3.68 -2.06 6.16
C LEU A 73 4.67 -0.91 6.05
N GLY A 74 4.20 0.32 5.94
CA GLY A 74 5.07 1.50 5.92
C GLY A 74 5.84 1.70 7.22
N LEU A 75 5.23 1.42 8.37
CA LEU A 75 5.95 1.40 9.66
C LEU A 75 7.03 0.31 9.67
N LEU A 76 6.68 -0.91 9.23
CA LEU A 76 7.61 -2.04 9.18
C LEU A 76 8.81 -1.73 8.27
N ILE A 77 8.58 -1.15 7.09
CA ILE A 77 9.63 -0.69 6.16
C ILE A 77 10.54 0.33 6.84
N TYR A 78 9.98 1.31 7.55
CA TYR A 78 10.76 2.32 8.25
C TYR A 78 11.70 1.70 9.30
N TYR A 79 11.20 0.78 10.12
CA TYR A 79 12.02 0.12 11.14
C TYR A 79 13.06 -0.84 10.55
N LEU A 80 12.72 -1.58 9.48
CA LEU A 80 13.68 -2.42 8.75
C LEU A 80 14.81 -1.59 8.16
N MET A 81 14.50 -0.48 7.47
CA MET A 81 15.53 0.42 6.94
C MET A 81 16.40 0.99 8.05
N LYS A 82 15.82 1.40 9.18
CA LYS A 82 16.57 1.89 10.33
C LYS A 82 17.53 0.82 10.88
N LEU A 83 17.08 -0.43 10.97
CA LEU A 83 17.89 -1.56 11.42
C LEU A 83 19.04 -1.83 10.45
N LEU A 84 18.76 -1.92 9.15
CA LEU A 84 19.76 -2.17 8.12
C LEU A 84 20.83 -1.06 8.05
N LEU A 85 20.43 0.20 8.12
CA LEU A 85 21.35 1.34 8.12
C LEU A 85 22.16 1.44 9.41
N GLY A 86 21.55 1.11 10.56
CA GLY A 86 22.24 1.00 11.84
C GLY A 86 23.29 -0.10 11.83
N PHE A 87 22.99 -1.24 11.22
CA PHE A 87 23.91 -2.35 11.07
C PHE A 87 25.13 -1.99 10.21
N ARG A 88 24.93 -1.27 9.10
CA ARG A 88 26.03 -0.79 8.23
C ARG A 88 27.01 0.14 8.94
N ARG A 89 26.52 1.08 9.77
CA ARG A 89 27.39 1.99 10.52
C ARG A 89 28.25 1.28 11.58
N GLY A 90 27.82 0.13 12.08
CA GLY A 90 28.61 -0.69 13.00
C GLY A 90 29.78 -1.43 12.33
N GLN A 91 29.73 -1.61 11.00
CA GLN A 91 30.82 -2.25 10.24
C GLN A 91 31.89 -1.26 9.77
N GLU A 92 31.56 0.01 9.54
CA GLU A 92 32.55 1.05 9.16
C GLU A 92 33.39 1.56 10.35
N ALA A 93 32.98 1.25 11.59
CA ALA A 93 33.66 1.67 12.82
C ALA A 93 34.58 0.59 13.43
N ARG A 94 34.82 -0.53 12.72
CA ARG A 94 35.78 -1.59 13.06
C ARG A 94 36.85 -1.68 12.00
#